data_AF-A0AB73GDX2-F1
#
_entry.id   AF-A0AB73GDX2-F1
#
_cell.length_a   1.000
_cell.length_b   1.000
_cell.length_c   1.000
_cell.angle_alpha   90.00
_cell.angle_beta   90.00
_cell.angle_gamma   90.00
#
_symmetry.space_group_name_H-M   'P 1'
#
loop_
_entity.id
_entity.type
_entity.pdbx_description
1 polymer ?
#
loop_
_entity_poly.entity_id
_entity_poly.type
_entity_poly.pdbx_seq_one_letter_code
_entity_poly.pdbx_strand_id
1 'polypeptide(L)' 'MTNLECLTDIMTFSRYGALAQAFVMDALSQHAERVATVPLDALQQQFGAHPHISVEAWQGVAREIHTKLEAHFAR' A
#
# COMPACT_ATOMS: atom_id res chain seq x y z
N MET A 1 -8.44 -16.33 10.84
CA MET A 1 -7.66 -15.08 10.86
C MET A 1 -7.99 -14.30 9.60
N THR A 2 -8.56 -13.12 9.75
CA THR A 2 -8.84 -12.17 8.67
C THR A 2 -7.56 -11.44 8.26
N ASN A 3 -7.58 -10.74 7.11
CA ASN A 3 -6.45 -9.91 6.68
C ASN A 3 -6.13 -8.81 7.70
N LEU A 4 -7.15 -8.24 8.35
CA LEU A 4 -6.96 -7.20 9.37
C LEU A 4 -6.29 -7.78 10.63
N GLU A 5 -6.72 -8.96 11.09
CA GLU A 5 -6.11 -9.64 12.22
C GLU A 5 -4.64 -9.97 11.94
N CYS A 6 -4.32 -10.48 10.75
CA CYS A 6 -2.96 -10.78 10.33
C CYS A 6 -2.07 -9.53 10.29
N LEU A 7 -2.54 -8.44 9.67
CA LEU A 7 -1.78 -7.18 9.62
C LEU A 7 -1.59 -6.59 11.03
N THR A 8 -2.59 -6.67 11.89
CA THR A 8 -2.48 -6.21 13.28
C THR A 8 -1.42 -7.03 14.03
N ASP A 9 -1.39 -8.35 13.84
CA ASP A 9 -0.38 -9.22 14.46
C ASP A 9 1.03 -8.88 13.99
N ILE A 10 1.24 -8.75 12.67
CA ILE A 10 2.54 -8.33 12.08
C ILE A 10 3.00 -6.98 12.65
N MET A 11 2.07 -6.03 12.76
CA MET A 11 2.37 -4.68 13.21
C MET A 11 2.55 -4.60 14.74
N THR A 12 1.99 -5.51 15.53
CA THR A 12 2.01 -5.42 17.01
C THR A 12 3.03 -6.37 17.63
N PHE A 13 3.17 -7.58 17.10
CA PHE A 13 3.91 -8.68 17.71
C PHE A 13 5.01 -9.18 16.78
N SER A 14 6.10 -8.43 16.71
CA SER A 14 7.31 -8.84 15.99
C SER A 14 8.46 -9.11 16.95
N ARG A 15 9.22 -10.19 16.68
CA ARG A 15 10.51 -10.47 17.34
C ARG A 15 11.56 -9.37 17.11
N TYR A 16 11.36 -8.55 16.09
CA TYR A 16 12.22 -7.41 15.74
C TYR A 16 11.63 -6.08 16.24
N GLY A 17 10.54 -6.12 17.03
CA GLY A 17 9.89 -4.94 17.60
C GLY A 17 9.48 -3.94 16.53
N ALA A 18 9.70 -2.65 16.82
CA ALA A 18 9.33 -1.53 15.96
C ALA A 18 9.93 -1.57 14.54
N LEU A 19 11.02 -2.32 14.30
CA LEU A 19 11.61 -2.44 12.97
C LEU A 19 10.66 -3.10 11.96
N ALA A 20 9.79 -4.02 12.41
CA ALA A 20 8.79 -4.60 11.51
C ALA A 20 7.74 -3.57 11.09
N GLN A 21 7.32 -2.68 12.00
CA GLN A 21 6.41 -1.59 11.67
C GLN A 21 7.06 -0.64 10.67
N ALA A 22 8.31 -0.22 10.92
CA ALA A 22 9.04 0.66 10.01
C ALA A 22 9.16 0.05 8.60
N PHE A 23 9.48 -1.24 8.52
CA PHE A 23 9.56 -1.96 7.24
C PHE A 23 8.22 -1.99 6.49
N VAL A 24 7.12 -2.31 7.18
CA VAL A 24 5.79 -2.35 6.56
C VAL A 24 5.36 -0.96 6.09
N MET A 25 5.60 0.06 6.91
CA MET A 25 5.25 1.44 6.59
C MET A 25 6.05 1.96 5.39
N ASP A 26 7.34 1.66 5.30
CA ASP A 26 8.21 2.00 4.17
C ASP A 26 7.72 1.31 2.88
N ALA A 27 7.48 0.00 2.93
CA ALA A 27 6.99 -0.75 1.77
C ALA A 27 5.62 -0.26 1.29
N LEU A 28 4.70 0.03 2.22
CA LEU A 28 3.37 0.54 1.90
C LEU A 28 3.44 1.94 1.28
N SER A 29 4.28 2.82 1.82
CA SER A 29 4.48 4.18 1.30
C SER A 29 5.00 4.15 -0.14
N GLN A 30 6.10 3.44 -0.39
CA GLN A 30 6.71 3.34 -1.71
C GLN A 30 5.77 2.69 -2.75
N HIS A 31 4.99 1.69 -2.33
CA HIS A 31 4.04 1.05 -3.24
C HIS A 31 2.87 1.99 -3.57
N ALA A 32 2.31 2.67 -2.57
CA ALA A 32 1.19 3.59 -2.76
C ALA A 32 1.58 4.78 -3.65
N GLU A 33 2.76 5.38 -3.43
CA GLU A 33 3.28 6.45 -4.28
C GLU A 33 3.46 5.99 -5.73
N ARG A 34 4.09 4.83 -5.93
CA ARG A 34 4.33 4.26 -7.27
C ARG A 34 3.01 4.06 -8.02
N VAL A 35 2.03 3.41 -7.41
CA VAL A 35 0.74 3.15 -8.07
C VAL A 35 -0.05 4.46 -8.28
N ALA A 36 0.05 5.42 -7.37
CA ALA A 36 -0.63 6.71 -7.47
C ALA A 36 -0.15 7.58 -8.64
N THR A 37 1.11 7.41 -9.06
CA THR A 37 1.81 8.29 -10.02
C THR A 37 2.01 7.68 -11.41
N VAL A 38 1.99 6.34 -11.54
CA VAL A 38 2.17 5.69 -12.85
C VAL A 38 0.97 6.00 -13.77
N PRO A 39 1.19 6.30 -15.06
CA PRO A 39 0.11 6.49 -16.03
C PRO A 39 -0.81 5.27 -16.12
N LEU A 40 -2.13 5.49 -16.28
CA LEU A 40 -3.12 4.41 -16.31
C LEU A 40 -2.83 3.35 -17.38
N ASP A 41 -2.39 3.75 -18.57
CA ASP A 41 -2.03 2.81 -19.65
C ASP A 41 -0.88 1.89 -19.23
N ALA A 42 0.11 2.42 -18.51
CA ALA A 42 1.23 1.64 -18.02
C ALA A 42 0.84 0.70 -16.87
N LEU A 43 -0.06 1.14 -15.98
CA LEU A 43 -0.65 0.26 -14.97
C LEU A 43 -1.47 -0.86 -15.61
N GLN A 44 -2.29 -0.54 -16.62
CA GLN A 44 -3.10 -1.52 -17.35
C GLN A 44 -2.23 -2.61 -18.01
N GLN A 45 -1.08 -2.23 -18.56
CA GLN A 45 -0.08 -3.17 -19.09
C GLN A 45 0.53 -4.06 -17.99
N GLN A 46 0.79 -3.50 -16.80
CA GLN A 46 1.34 -4.26 -15.66
C GLN A 46 0.35 -5.27 -15.07
N PHE A 47 -0.95 -4.95 -15.02
CA PHE A 47 -1.98 -5.86 -14.53
C PHE A 47 -2.37 -6.94 -15.55
N GLY A 48 -1.97 -6.82 -16.82
CA GLY A 48 -2.30 -7.76 -17.89
C GLY A 48 -3.79 -7.77 -18.27
N ALA A 49 -4.21 -8.78 -19.04
CA ALA A 49 -5.60 -8.96 -19.50
C ALA A 49 -6.59 -9.38 -18.40
N HIS A 50 -6.11 -9.54 -17.17
CA HIS A 50 -6.92 -9.95 -16.03
C HIS A 50 -6.68 -9.02 -14.84
N PRO A 51 -7.57 -8.04 -14.68
CA PRO A 51 -7.88 -7.63 -13.32
C PRO A 51 -9.39 -7.58 -13.12
N HIS A 52 -9.87 -8.35 -12.14
CA HIS A 52 -11.19 -8.14 -11.52
C HIS A 52 -11.29 -6.78 -10.78
N ILE A 53 -10.32 -5.88 -10.99
CA ILE A 53 -10.10 -4.62 -10.30
C ILE A 53 -9.93 -3.54 -11.38
N SER A 54 -10.73 -2.48 -11.33
CA SER A 54 -10.53 -1.30 -12.19
C SER A 54 -9.18 -0.65 -11.84
N VAL A 55 -8.37 -0.35 -12.87
CA VAL A 55 -7.06 0.29 -12.69
C VAL A 55 -7.22 1.68 -12.07
N GLU A 56 -8.26 2.41 -12.45
CA GLU A 56 -8.61 3.71 -11.88
C GLU A 56 -8.98 3.59 -10.40
N ALA A 57 -9.77 2.58 -10.04
CA ALA A 57 -10.11 2.32 -8.65
C ALA A 57 -8.87 1.96 -7.83
N TRP A 58 -7.97 1.13 -8.38
CA TRP A 58 -6.72 0.76 -7.72
C TRP A 58 -5.78 1.96 -7.53
N GLN A 59 -5.64 2.80 -8.55
CA GLN A 59 -4.89 4.06 -8.44
C GLN A 59 -5.53 5.03 -7.44
N GLY A 60 -6.86 5.07 -7.36
CA GLY A 60 -7.59 5.84 -6.35
C GLY A 60 -7.27 5.39 -4.92
N VAL A 61 -7.28 4.08 -4.67
CA VAL A 61 -6.89 3.50 -3.38
C VAL A 61 -5.44 3.86 -3.03
N ALA A 62 -4.53 3.76 -3.99
CA ALA A 62 -3.13 4.10 -3.79
C ALA A 62 -2.95 5.58 -3.40
N ARG A 63 -3.66 6.50 -4.05
CA ARG A 63 -3.66 7.93 -3.68
C ARG A 63 -4.20 8.18 -2.27
N GLU A 64 -5.29 7.50 -1.91
CA GLU A 64 -5.87 7.62 -0.57
C GLU A 64 -4.87 7.16 0.51
N ILE A 65 -4.25 5.98 0.32
CA ILE A 65 -3.27 5.44 1.25
C ILE A 65 -2.05 6.35 1.34
N HIS A 66 -1.49 6.77 0.21
CA HIS A 66 -0.32 7.65 0.18
C HIS A 66 -0.59 8.96 0.93
N THR A 67 -1.74 9.60 0.69
CA THR A 67 -2.14 10.83 1.40
C THR A 67 -2.23 10.62 2.91
N LYS A 68 -2.78 9.49 3.35
CA LYS A 68 -2.87 9.15 4.78
C LYS A 68 -1.50 8.94 5.42
N LEU A 69 -0.56 8.31 4.70
CA LEU A 69 0.80 8.08 5.17
C LEU A 69 1.60 9.37 5.27
N GLU A 70 1.56 10.22 4.24
CA GLU A 70 2.21 11.55 4.27
C GLU A 70 1.71 12.40 5.44
N ALA A 71 0.38 12.43 5.65
CA ALA A 71 -0.22 13.15 6.78
C ALA A 71 0.11 12.54 8.15
N HIS A 72 0.53 11.28 8.22
CA HIS A 72 0.99 10.63 9.44
C HIS A 72 2.46 10.93 9.72
N PHE A 73 3.32 10.88 8.71
CA PHE A 73 4.76 11.17 8.83
C PHE A 73 5.09 12.65 9.01
N ALA A 74 4.22 13.55 8.55
CA ALA A 74 4.39 14.99 8.74
C ALA A 74 4.09 15.47 10.18
N ARG A 75 3.69 14.58 11.09
CA ARG A 75 3.40 14.86 12.50
C ARG A 75 4.61 14.58 13.37
#